data_AF-A0A2L2XA92-F1
#
_entry.id   AF-A0A2L2XA92-F1
#
_cell.length_a   1.000
_cell.length_b   1.000
_cell.length_c   1.000
_cell.angle_alpha   90.00
_cell.angle_beta   90.00
_cell.angle_gamma   90.00
#
_symmetry.space_group_name_H-M   'P 1'
#
loop_
_entity.id
_entity.type
_entity.pdbx_description
1 polymer ?
#
loop_
_entity_poly.entity_id
_entity_poly.type
_entity_poly.pdbx_seq_one_letter_code
_entity_poly.pdbx_strand_id
1 'polypeptide(L)'
;MQIAPLPLILPQVQPDVQGPEASGETAGASFGQMLNKALQDVNKSQINANETIKGFLTGEVQEVHQVTIAMEQAKIMLLLATEVRNKVIEAYQEISRMQV
;
A
#
# COMPACT_ATOMS: atom_id res chain seq x y z
N MET A 1 -6.43 71.51 31.57
CA MET A 1 -5.82 70.45 32.39
C MET A 1 -6.93 69.45 32.66
N GLN A 2 -6.93 68.25 32.10
CA GLN A 2 -5.99 67.18 32.43
C GLN A 2 -6.01 66.16 31.28
N ILE A 3 -4.87 65.98 30.63
CA ILE A 3 -4.61 64.91 29.66
C ILE A 3 -4.16 63.68 30.46
N ALA A 4 -4.88 62.56 30.31
CA ALA A 4 -4.52 61.26 30.85
C ALA A 4 -4.56 60.20 29.72
N PRO A 5 -3.73 59.15 29.81
CA PRO A 5 -2.92 58.66 28.69
C PRO A 5 -3.60 57.58 27.83
N LEU A 6 -3.17 57.53 26.57
CA LEU A 6 -3.48 56.48 25.59
C LEU A 6 -3.01 55.10 26.07
N PRO A 7 -3.86 54.06 26.03
CA PRO A 7 -3.42 52.68 26.22
C PRO A 7 -2.73 52.17 24.94
N LEU A 8 -1.45 51.82 25.06
CA LEU A 8 -0.72 51.01 24.07
C LEU A 8 -1.29 49.58 24.11
N ILE A 9 -2.18 49.25 23.18
CA ILE A 9 -2.63 47.87 22.97
C ILE A 9 -1.56 47.19 22.11
N LEU A 10 -0.81 46.28 22.72
CA LEU A 10 0.13 45.40 22.01
C LEU A 10 -0.66 44.49 21.05
N PRO A 11 -0.20 44.27 19.80
CA PRO A 11 -0.86 43.38 18.87
C PRO A 11 -0.73 41.94 19.39
N GLN A 12 -1.84 41.38 19.87
CA GLN A 12 -1.95 39.96 20.16
C GLN A 12 -2.02 39.22 18.82
N VAL A 13 -0.94 38.54 18.42
CA VAL A 13 -0.97 37.55 17.34
C VAL A 13 -1.82 36.38 17.83
N GLN A 14 -3.10 36.40 17.49
CA GLN A 14 -3.96 35.21 17.52
C GLN A 14 -3.61 34.37 16.28
N PRO A 15 -3.35 33.06 16.41
CA PRO A 15 -3.34 32.19 15.25
C PRO A 15 -4.79 32.05 14.76
N ASP A 16 -5.09 32.82 13.73
CA ASP A 16 -6.29 32.70 12.92
C ASP A 16 -6.35 31.30 12.31
N VAL A 17 -7.16 30.42 12.90
CA VAL A 17 -7.52 29.12 12.32
C VAL A 17 -8.77 29.29 11.47
N GLN A 18 -8.64 29.98 10.34
CA GLN A 18 -9.67 29.96 9.31
C GLN A 18 -9.10 30.14 7.90
N GLY A 19 -8.53 29.06 7.38
CA GLY A 19 -8.35 28.85 5.94
C GLY A 19 -9.38 27.83 5.44
N PRO A 20 -10.25 28.17 4.48
CA PRO A 20 -11.04 27.20 3.75
C PRO A 20 -10.25 26.77 2.51
N GLU A 21 -9.30 25.85 2.66
CA GLU A 21 -8.62 25.28 1.50
C GLU A 21 -8.46 23.77 1.62
N ALA A 22 -9.09 23.13 0.62
CA ALA A 22 -8.85 21.79 0.11
C ALA A 22 -8.95 20.65 1.13
N SER A 23 -10.09 19.96 1.06
CA SER A 23 -10.16 18.51 1.17
C SER A 23 -8.91 17.90 0.51
N GLY A 24 -7.92 17.56 1.34
CA GLY A 24 -6.80 16.76 0.90
C GLY A 24 -7.38 15.40 0.51
N GLU A 25 -7.62 15.22 -0.78
CA GLU A 25 -7.57 13.92 -1.41
C GLU A 25 -6.23 13.28 -1.05
N THR A 26 -6.18 12.63 0.10
CA THR A 26 -5.30 11.49 0.28
C THR A 26 -5.95 10.32 -0.45
N ALA A 27 -6.19 10.50 -1.75
CA ALA A 27 -6.54 9.45 -2.70
C ALA A 27 -5.25 8.72 -3.14
N GLY A 28 -4.26 8.62 -2.26
CA GLY A 28 -3.32 7.52 -2.32
C GLY A 28 -4.08 6.28 -1.88
N ALA A 29 -4.33 5.34 -2.78
CA ALA A 29 -5.06 4.11 -2.49
C ALA A 29 -4.61 3.56 -1.13
N SER A 30 -5.56 3.47 -0.19
CA SER A 30 -5.29 2.94 1.15
C SER A 30 -4.53 1.61 1.03
N PHE A 31 -3.61 1.32 1.95
CA PHE A 31 -2.85 0.06 1.93
C PHE A 31 -3.78 -1.18 1.78
N GLY A 32 -4.98 -1.12 2.36
CA GLY A 32 -6.02 -2.15 2.17
C GLY A 32 -6.51 -2.29 0.72
N GLN A 33 -6.66 -1.19 -0.03
CA GLN A 33 -7.01 -1.23 -1.46
C GLN A 33 -5.85 -1.79 -2.30
N MET A 34 -4.59 -1.45 -1.97
CA MET A 34 -3.42 -2.03 -2.63
C MET A 34 -3.29 -3.53 -2.36
N LEU A 35 -3.52 -3.96 -1.12
CA LEU A 35 -3.53 -5.38 -0.74
C LEU A 35 -4.66 -6.13 -1.42
N ASN A 36 -5.87 -5.56 -1.48
CA ASN A 36 -6.99 -6.15 -2.19
C ASN A 36 -6.68 -6.33 -3.69
N LYS A 37 -6.09 -5.30 -4.32
CA LYS A 37 -5.67 -5.37 -5.71
C LYS A 37 -4.60 -6.46 -5.93
N ALA A 38 -3.60 -6.54 -5.04
CA ALA A 38 -2.57 -7.57 -5.13
C ALA A 38 -3.16 -9.00 -5.00
N LEU A 39 -4.14 -9.20 -4.11
CA LEU A 39 -4.86 -10.47 -3.98
C LEU A 39 -5.66 -10.82 -5.24
N GLN A 40 -6.31 -9.83 -5.86
CA GLN A 40 -7.01 -10.04 -7.13
C GLN A 40 -6.04 -10.36 -8.28
N ASP A 41 -4.89 -9.70 -8.33
CA ASP A 41 -3.87 -9.94 -9.36
C ASP A 41 -3.27 -11.35 -9.23
N VAL A 42 -3.06 -11.85 -8.00
CA VAL A 42 -2.64 -13.24 -7.74
C VAL A 42 -3.71 -14.23 -8.18
N ASN A 43 -4.99 -13.96 -7.89
CA ASN A 43 -6.09 -14.83 -8.32
C ASN A 43 -6.17 -14.92 -9.85
N LYS A 44 -6.04 -13.78 -10.56
CA LYS A 44 -5.96 -13.74 -12.02
C LYS A 44 -4.78 -14.54 -12.57
N SER A 45 -3.60 -14.37 -11.97
CA SER A 45 -2.40 -15.11 -12.37
C SER A 45 -2.59 -16.63 -12.22
N GLN A 46 -3.25 -17.07 -11.14
CA GLN A 46 -3.52 -18.49 -10.88
C GLN A 46 -4.53 -19.11 -11.86
N ILE A 47 -5.52 -18.33 -12.30
CA ILE A 47 -6.48 -18.75 -13.33
C ILE A 47 -5.77 -18.85 -14.69
N ASN A 48 -4.98 -17.83 -15.05
CA ASN A 48 -4.22 -17.83 -16.30
C ASN A 48 -3.24 -19.01 -16.37
N ALA A 49 -2.52 -19.28 -15.28
CA ALA A 49 -1.63 -20.43 -15.17
C ALA A 49 -2.39 -21.76 -15.34
N ASN A 50 -3.59 -21.90 -14.78
CA ASN A 50 -4.42 -23.09 -15.00
C ASN A 50 -4.80 -23.26 -16.48
N GLU A 51 -5.13 -22.19 -17.19
CA GLU A 51 -5.41 -22.26 -18.63
C GLU A 51 -4.16 -22.62 -19.44
N THR A 52 -3.01 -22.04 -19.11
CA THR A 52 -1.73 -22.36 -19.77
C THR A 52 -1.30 -23.80 -19.51
N ILE A 53 -1.50 -24.32 -18.28
CA ILE A 53 -1.24 -25.73 -17.94
C ILE A 53 -2.18 -26.65 -18.72
N LYS A 54 -3.44 -26.25 -18.90
CA LYS A 54 -4.40 -27.00 -19.72
C LYS A 54 -3.97 -27.05 -21.18
N GLY A 55 -3.48 -25.94 -21.74
CA GLY A 55 -2.87 -25.86 -23.08
C GLY A 55 -1.57 -26.66 -23.23
N PHE A 56 -0.76 -26.72 -22.18
CA PHE A 56 0.43 -27.56 -22.11
C PHE A 56 0.08 -29.05 -22.16
N LEU A 57 -0.91 -29.48 -21.36
CA LEU A 57 -1.38 -30.87 -21.29
C LEU A 57 -2.07 -31.35 -22.57
N THR A 58 -2.64 -30.44 -23.37
CA THR A 58 -3.19 -30.73 -24.71
C THR A 58 -2.13 -30.86 -25.80
N GLY A 59 -0.84 -30.67 -25.47
CA GLY A 59 0.28 -30.92 -26.37
C GLY A 59 0.75 -29.71 -27.19
N GLU A 60 0.33 -28.50 -26.83
CA GLU A 60 0.62 -27.26 -27.58
C GLU A 60 1.94 -26.58 -27.18
N VAL A 61 2.64 -27.06 -26.14
CA VAL A 61 3.88 -26.43 -25.65
C VAL A 61 5.02 -27.45 -25.65
N GLN A 62 5.99 -27.21 -26.52
CA GLN A 62 7.03 -28.16 -26.94
C GLN A 62 8.34 -28.07 -26.12
N GLU A 63 8.45 -27.11 -25.20
CA GLU A 63 9.75 -26.70 -24.64
C GLU A 63 9.86 -26.95 -23.12
N VAL A 64 10.41 -28.11 -22.75
CA VAL A 64 10.68 -28.54 -21.36
C VAL A 64 11.47 -27.49 -20.54
N HIS A 65 12.29 -26.67 -21.20
CA HIS A 65 13.04 -25.58 -20.54
C HIS A 65 12.15 -24.49 -19.94
N GLN A 66 11.00 -24.18 -20.54
CA GLN A 66 10.06 -23.20 -19.98
C GLN A 66 9.42 -23.72 -18.68
N VAL A 67 9.19 -25.02 -18.56
CA VAL A 67 8.64 -25.63 -17.35
C VAL A 67 9.61 -25.47 -16.18
N THR A 68 10.90 -25.77 -16.37
CA THR A 68 11.90 -25.62 -15.30
C THR A 68 12.08 -24.16 -14.87
N ILE A 69 12.08 -23.22 -15.82
CA ILE A 69 12.17 -21.78 -15.50
C ILE A 69 10.93 -21.33 -14.71
N ALA A 70 9.74 -21.73 -15.15
CA ALA A 70 8.49 -21.42 -14.47
C ALA A 70 8.46 -22.00 -13.04
N MET A 71 8.97 -23.21 -12.85
CA MET A 71 9.09 -23.85 -11.53
C MET A 71 10.04 -23.09 -10.60
N GLU A 72 11.22 -22.67 -11.07
CA GLU A 72 12.16 -21.90 -10.24
C GLU A 72 11.61 -20.50 -9.92
N GLN A 73 10.96 -19.85 -10.89
CA GLN A 73 10.28 -18.57 -10.69
C GLN A 73 9.16 -18.68 -9.63
N ALA A 74 8.34 -19.73 -9.69
CA ALA A 74 7.29 -19.98 -8.71
C ALA A 74 7.85 -20.17 -7.30
N LYS A 75 8.96 -20.91 -7.16
CA LYS A 75 9.65 -21.10 -5.89
C LYS A 75 10.17 -19.78 -5.31
N ILE A 76 10.80 -18.94 -6.13
CA ILE A 76 11.28 -17.61 -5.71
C ILE A 76 10.11 -16.72 -5.29
N MET A 77 9.02 -16.72 -6.05
CA MET A 77 7.81 -15.95 -5.70
C MET A 77 7.19 -16.38 -4.38
N LEU A 78 7.17 -17.69 -4.07
CA LEU A 78 6.65 -18.20 -2.81
C LEU A 78 7.50 -17.75 -1.61
N LEU A 79 8.84 -17.78 -1.77
CA LEU A 79 9.75 -17.28 -0.74
C LEU A 79 9.53 -15.79 -0.48
N LEU A 80 9.44 -15.01 -1.55
CA LEU A 80 9.16 -13.58 -1.47
C LEU A 80 7.80 -13.28 -0.80
N ALA A 81 6.75 -14.01 -1.17
CA ALA A 81 5.42 -13.85 -0.57
C ALA A 81 5.44 -14.15 0.94
N THR A 82 6.24 -15.14 1.36
CA THR A 82 6.41 -15.47 2.77
C THR A 82 7.13 -14.37 3.54
N GLU A 83 8.19 -13.80 2.97
CA GLU A 83 8.89 -12.66 3.57
C GLU A 83 8.00 -11.42 3.67
N VAL A 84 7.26 -11.10 2.62
CA VAL A 84 6.31 -9.98 2.62
C VAL A 84 5.24 -10.20 3.69
N ARG A 85 4.68 -11.42 3.81
CA ARG A 85 3.73 -11.76 4.88
C ARG A 85 4.34 -11.49 6.26
N ASN A 86 5.56 -11.94 6.51
CA ASN A 86 6.24 -11.73 7.78
C ASN A 86 6.44 -10.24 8.07
N LYS A 87 6.91 -9.45 7.08
CA LYS A 87 7.11 -8.00 7.22
C LYS A 87 5.80 -7.24 7.45
N VAL A 88 4.70 -7.65 6.83
CA VAL A 88 3.38 -7.04 7.07
C VAL A 88 2.89 -7.34 8.49
N ILE A 89 3.12 -8.55 9.01
CA ILE A 89 2.79 -8.89 10.40
C ILE A 89 3.64 -8.08 11.38
N GLU A 90 4.95 -7.96 11.13
CA GLU A 90 5.85 -7.13 11.93
C GLU A 90 5.41 -5.65 11.94
N ALA A 91 5.10 -5.09 10.76
CA ALA A 91 4.64 -3.71 10.65
C ALA A 91 3.32 -3.47 11.41
N TYR A 92 2.38 -4.42 11.36
CA TYR A 92 1.16 -4.35 12.15
C TYR A 92 1.44 -4.38 13.66
N GLN A 93 2.33 -5.28 14.11
CA GLN A 93 2.72 -5.36 15.51
C GLN A 93 3.41 -4.07 16.00
N GLU A 94 4.25 -3.46 15.18
CA GLU A 94 4.95 -2.21 15.50
C GLU A 94 3.96 -1.05 15.67
N ILE A 95 3.04 -0.87 14.72
CA ILE A 95 1.98 0.16 14.81
C ILE A 95 1.13 -0.05 16.06
N SER A 96 0.80 -1.30 16.41
CA SER A 96 0.04 -1.62 17.62
C SER A 96 0.80 -1.29 18.91
N ARG A 97 2.14 -1.35 18.91
CA ARG A 97 2.97 -0.98 20.07
C ARG A 97 3.15 0.53 20.20
N MET A 98 3.01 1.30 19.12
CA MET A 98 3.07 2.76 19.16
C MET A 98 1.79 3.41 19.72
N GLN A 99 0.66 2.70 19.76
CA GLN A 99 -0.64 3.23 20.19
C GLN A 99 -1.01 2.94 21.65
N VAL A 100 -0.09 2.40 22.47
CA VAL A 100 -0.28 2.26 23.94
C VAL A 100 0.48 3.32 24.71
#